data_AF-A0A2C7AR85-F1
#
_entry.id   AF-A0A2C7AR85-F1
#
_cell.length_a   1.000
_cell.length_b   1.000
_cell.length_c   1.000
_cell.angle_alpha   90.00
_cell.angle_beta   90.00
_cell.angle_gamma   90.00
#
_symmetry.space_group_name_H-M   'P 1'
#
loop_
_entity.id
_entity.type
_entity.pdbx_description
1 polymer ?
#
loop_
_entity_poly.entity_id
_entity_poly.type
_entity_poly.pdbx_seq_one_letter_code
_entity_poly.pdbx_strand_id
1 'polypeptide(L)'
;MLGIRNGIYGMQIKALLRPSSRRIPLMAQITIDESNATATSQDILAEQHRGFWTAGVGVYVLWNLFTLVGALAGDAMGDPKQWGLDGAACAAFLGLLWPRLKSRDPIAIAVVSAAITVITIPIVPPGIPVIIAALVTAVVWEWRHHGDGATPDEGATP
;
A
#
# COMPACT_ATOMS: atom_id res chain seq x y z
N MET A 1 10.24 -5.01 8.57
CA MET A 1 8.98 -4.51 9.15
C MET A 1 7.72 -5.32 8.78
N LEU A 2 7.74 -6.14 7.71
CA LEU A 2 6.60 -6.99 7.33
C LEU A 2 6.18 -8.01 8.42
N GLY A 3 7.13 -8.65 9.09
CA GLY A 3 6.84 -9.64 10.14
C GLY A 3 6.13 -9.07 11.36
N ILE A 4 6.40 -7.82 11.73
CA ILE A 4 5.75 -7.16 12.88
C ILE A 4 4.30 -6.86 12.56
N ARG A 5 4.02 -6.27 11.38
CA ARG A 5 2.65 -5.97 10.93
C ARG A 5 1.81 -7.25 10.82
N ASN A 6 2.36 -8.29 10.21
CA ASN A 6 1.67 -9.58 10.09
C ASN A 6 1.49 -10.26 11.45
N GLY A 7 2.44 -10.10 12.38
CA GLY A 7 2.30 -10.54 13.77
C GLY A 7 1.15 -9.83 14.50
N ILE A 8 1.03 -8.51 14.35
CA ILE A 8 -0.07 -7.71 14.93
C ILE A 8 -1.41 -8.15 14.35
N TYR A 9 -1.53 -8.29 13.03
CA TYR A 9 -2.75 -8.79 12.41
C TYR A 9 -3.10 -10.20 12.90
N GLY A 10 -2.13 -11.10 13.00
CA GLY A 10 -2.33 -12.44 13.54
C GLY A 10 -2.84 -12.45 14.98
N MET A 11 -2.30 -11.56 15.84
CA MET A 11 -2.79 -11.41 17.22
C MET A 11 -4.20 -10.82 17.28
N GLN A 12 -4.48 -9.80 16.46
CA GLN A 12 -5.80 -9.15 16.36
C GLN A 12 -6.86 -10.15 15.89
N ILE A 13 -6.59 -10.89 14.82
CA ILE A 13 -7.49 -11.93 14.29
C ILE A 13 -7.68 -13.07 15.28
N LYS A 14 -6.62 -13.49 15.99
CA LYS A 14 -6.74 -14.51 17.03
C LYS A 14 -7.65 -14.06 18.17
N ALA A 15 -7.56 -12.78 18.58
CA ALA A 15 -8.42 -12.20 19.61
C ALA A 15 -9.87 -12.04 19.14
N LEU A 16 -10.06 -11.59 17.89
CA LEU A 16 -11.37 -11.35 17.28
C LEU A 16 -12.14 -12.65 17.00
N LEU A 17 -11.52 -13.58 16.26
CA LEU A 17 -12.18 -14.76 15.73
C LEU A 17 -12.09 -15.99 16.65
N ARG A 18 -11.23 -15.94 17.69
CA ARG A 18 -10.97 -17.01 18.66
C ARG A 18 -10.85 -18.40 18.02
N PRO A 19 -9.96 -18.57 17.01
CA PRO A 19 -9.88 -19.83 16.27
C PRO A 19 -9.32 -20.97 17.11
N SER A 20 -9.76 -22.19 16.82
CA SER A 20 -9.16 -23.41 17.38
C SER A 20 -7.67 -23.47 17.05
N SER A 21 -6.84 -23.95 17.99
CA SER A 21 -5.38 -24.03 17.83
C SER A 21 -4.92 -24.74 16.55
N ARG A 22 -5.72 -25.68 16.04
CA ARG A 22 -5.42 -26.40 14.78
C ARG A 22 -5.61 -25.54 13.52
N ARG A 23 -6.49 -24.54 13.56
CA ARG A 23 -6.80 -23.65 12.42
C ARG A 23 -5.91 -22.42 12.38
N ILE A 24 -5.19 -22.11 13.46
CA ILE A 24 -4.29 -20.97 13.56
C ILE A 24 -3.29 -20.87 12.40
N PRO A 25 -2.53 -21.92 12.02
CA PRO A 25 -1.55 -21.77 10.93
C PRO A 25 -2.21 -21.49 9.59
N LEU A 26 -3.36 -22.12 9.32
CA LEU A 26 -4.11 -21.89 8.09
C LEU A 26 -4.67 -20.47 8.02
N MET A 27 -5.25 -19.99 9.13
CA MET A 27 -5.77 -18.62 9.21
C MET A 27 -4.65 -17.60 9.13
N ALA A 28 -3.48 -17.87 9.71
CA ALA A 28 -2.31 -17.00 9.57
C ALA A 28 -1.85 -16.87 8.11
N GLN A 29 -1.89 -17.97 7.33
CA GLN A 29 -1.51 -17.95 5.92
C GLN A 29 -2.42 -17.05 5.05
N ILE A 30 -3.70 -16.98 5.39
CA ILE A 30 -4.69 -16.18 4.64
C ILE A 30 -5.00 -14.84 5.32
N THR A 31 -4.25 -14.48 6.36
CA THR A 31 -4.37 -13.16 7.02
C THR A 31 -3.67 -12.10 6.18
N ILE A 32 -4.48 -11.35 5.46
CA ILE A 32 -4.11 -10.16 4.66
C ILE A 32 -4.95 -8.96 5.10
N ASP A 33 -4.58 -7.76 4.67
CA ASP A 33 -5.30 -6.52 4.99
C ASP A 33 -6.76 -6.55 4.56
N GLU A 34 -7.10 -7.14 3.40
CA GLU A 34 -8.48 -7.28 2.96
C GLU A 34 -9.27 -8.22 3.87
N SER A 35 -8.71 -9.36 4.26
CA SER A 35 -9.36 -10.28 5.20
C SER A 35 -9.53 -9.68 6.59
N ASN A 36 -8.57 -8.86 7.03
CA ASN A 36 -8.63 -8.18 8.32
C ASN A 36 -9.67 -7.07 8.28
N ALA A 37 -9.63 -6.19 7.28
CA ALA A 37 -10.59 -5.10 7.11
C ALA A 37 -12.02 -5.64 6.98
N THR A 38 -12.23 -6.64 6.12
CA THR A 38 -13.54 -7.26 5.92
C THR A 38 -14.04 -7.90 7.20
N ALA A 39 -13.21 -8.65 7.94
CA ALA A 39 -13.61 -9.21 9.22
C ALA A 39 -13.94 -8.14 10.27
N THR A 40 -13.12 -7.10 10.40
CA THR A 40 -13.34 -6.03 11.39
C THR A 40 -14.52 -5.11 11.06
N SER A 41 -14.98 -5.10 9.81
CA SER A 41 -16.15 -4.32 9.38
C SER A 41 -17.50 -4.94 9.77
N GLN A 42 -17.50 -6.16 10.33
CA GLN A 42 -18.71 -6.90 10.67
C GLN A 42 -18.97 -6.87 12.19
N ASP A 43 -20.25 -6.72 12.57
CA ASP A 43 -20.64 -6.63 13.98
C ASP A 43 -20.85 -8.00 14.65
N ILE A 44 -21.19 -9.03 13.87
CA ILE A 44 -21.56 -10.36 14.37
C ILE A 44 -20.42 -11.34 14.11
N LEU A 45 -20.00 -12.11 15.12
CA LEU A 45 -18.87 -13.05 15.02
C LEU A 45 -18.97 -14.02 13.83
N ALA A 46 -20.18 -14.51 13.52
CA ALA A 46 -20.40 -15.37 12.36
C ALA A 46 -20.07 -14.65 11.03
N GLU A 47 -20.49 -13.39 10.88
CA GLU A 47 -20.17 -12.57 9.72
C GLU A 47 -18.70 -12.15 9.69
N GLN A 48 -18.07 -11.93 10.84
CA GLN A 48 -16.62 -11.68 10.92
C GLN A 48 -15.82 -12.88 10.36
N HIS A 49 -16.21 -14.11 10.70
CA HIS A 49 -15.62 -15.32 10.12
C HIS A 49 -15.88 -15.40 8.61
N ARG A 50 -17.11 -15.14 8.16
CA ARG A 50 -17.44 -15.16 6.72
C ARG A 50 -16.64 -14.12 5.95
N GLY A 51 -16.55 -12.89 6.46
CA GLY A 51 -15.77 -11.81 5.86
C GLY A 51 -14.28 -12.15 5.78
N PHE A 52 -13.72 -12.72 6.85
CA PHE A 52 -12.34 -13.19 6.87
C PHE A 52 -12.05 -14.24 5.78
N TRP A 53 -12.86 -15.31 5.75
CA TRP A 53 -12.64 -16.44 4.83
C TRP A 53 -12.93 -16.06 3.38
N THR A 54 -14.00 -15.31 3.11
CA THR A 54 -14.35 -14.92 1.73
C THR A 54 -13.29 -14.01 1.11
N ALA A 55 -12.83 -12.99 1.83
CA ALA A 55 -11.77 -12.10 1.35
C ALA A 55 -10.42 -12.83 1.25
N GLY A 56 -10.00 -13.55 2.30
CA GLY A 56 -8.71 -14.24 2.33
C GLY A 56 -8.59 -15.34 1.27
N VAL A 57 -9.59 -16.22 1.16
CA VAL A 57 -9.60 -17.29 0.14
C VAL A 57 -9.80 -16.73 -1.26
N GLY A 58 -10.69 -15.75 -1.42
CA GLY A 58 -10.95 -15.10 -2.70
C GLY A 58 -9.67 -14.50 -3.29
N VAL A 59 -8.96 -13.69 -2.50
CA VAL A 59 -7.68 -13.12 -2.92
C VAL A 59 -6.64 -14.21 -3.16
N TYR A 60 -6.53 -15.21 -2.29
CA TYR A 60 -5.56 -16.31 -2.46
C TYR A 60 -5.77 -17.07 -3.78
N VAL A 61 -7.01 -17.45 -4.09
CA VAL A 61 -7.33 -18.17 -5.33
C VAL A 61 -7.08 -17.28 -6.54
N LEU A 62 -7.56 -16.04 -6.50
CA LEU A 62 -7.38 -15.08 -7.59
C LEU A 62 -5.90 -14.79 -7.86
N TRP A 63 -5.12 -14.66 -6.79
CA TRP A 63 -3.67 -14.49 -6.85
C TRP A 63 -2.99 -15.64 -7.56
N ASN A 64 -3.26 -16.89 -7.13
CA ASN A 64 -2.65 -18.07 -7.75
C ASN A 64 -3.09 -18.22 -9.21
N LEU A 65 -4.36 -17.94 -9.51
CA LEU A 65 -4.89 -18.02 -10.87
C LEU A 65 -4.21 -17.00 -11.79
N PHE A 66 -4.18 -15.71 -11.42
CA PHE A 66 -3.50 -14.71 -12.24
C PHE A 66 -1.99 -14.90 -12.31
N THR A 67 -1.37 -15.45 -11.26
CA THR A 67 0.05 -15.83 -11.29
C THR A 67 0.27 -16.92 -12.33
N LEU A 68 -0.57 -17.96 -12.34
CA LEU A 68 -0.49 -19.04 -13.31
C LEU A 68 -0.73 -18.53 -14.73
N VAL A 69 -1.80 -17.74 -14.93
CA VAL A 69 -2.11 -17.13 -16.23
C VAL A 69 -0.96 -16.24 -16.69
N GLY A 70 -0.40 -15.42 -15.80
CA GLY A 70 0.74 -14.55 -16.10
C GLY A 70 2.01 -15.34 -16.44
N ALA A 71 2.27 -16.45 -15.74
CA ALA A 71 3.41 -17.32 -16.03
C ALA A 71 3.27 -18.01 -17.39
N LEU A 72 2.08 -18.55 -17.70
CA LEU A 72 1.80 -19.20 -18.98
C LEU A 72 1.80 -18.19 -20.14
N ALA A 73 1.19 -17.02 -19.95
CA ALA A 73 1.21 -15.96 -20.94
C ALA A 73 2.62 -15.41 -21.16
N GLY A 74 3.40 -15.24 -20.09
CA GLY A 74 4.80 -14.81 -20.15
C GLY A 74 5.68 -15.82 -20.91
N ASP A 75 5.53 -17.11 -20.63
CA ASP A 75 6.25 -18.18 -21.33
C ASP A 75 5.90 -18.22 -22.83
N ALA A 76 4.64 -17.97 -23.17
CA ALA A 76 4.16 -17.95 -24.56
C ALA A 76 4.57 -16.69 -25.36
N MET A 77 4.82 -15.55 -24.70
CA MET A 77 5.05 -14.25 -25.36
C MET A 77 6.51 -13.97 -25.76
N GLY A 78 7.49 -14.80 -25.37
CA GLY A 78 8.89 -14.58 -25.71
C GLY A 78 9.52 -13.43 -24.91
N ASP A 79 10.21 -12.48 -25.56
CA ASP A 79 10.90 -11.36 -24.85
C ASP A 79 9.90 -10.33 -24.29
N PRO A 80 9.70 -10.23 -22.97
CA PRO A 80 8.72 -9.33 -22.36
C PRO A 80 9.01 -7.85 -22.61
N LYS A 81 10.27 -7.49 -22.90
CA LYS A 81 10.69 -6.11 -23.19
C LYS A 81 10.07 -5.55 -24.47
N GLN A 82 9.75 -6.42 -25.43
CA GLN A 82 9.15 -6.00 -26.69
C GLN A 82 7.70 -5.52 -26.53
N TRP A 83 7.04 -5.93 -25.45
CA TRP A 83 5.64 -5.63 -25.16
C TRP A 83 5.46 -4.52 -24.11
N GLY A 84 6.55 -3.90 -23.62
CA GLY A 84 6.50 -2.88 -22.58
C GLY A 84 6.03 -3.40 -21.21
N LEU A 85 6.11 -4.72 -21.00
CA LEU A 85 5.70 -5.37 -19.73
C LEU A 85 6.65 -5.02 -18.57
N ASP A 86 7.86 -4.53 -18.86
CA ASP A 86 8.79 -3.97 -17.88
C ASP A 86 8.24 -2.72 -17.17
N GLY A 87 7.32 -1.99 -17.81
CA GLY A 87 6.60 -0.87 -17.21
C GLY A 87 5.30 -1.23 -16.49
N ALA A 88 4.82 -2.47 -16.57
CA ALA A 88 3.49 -2.86 -16.09
C ALA A 88 3.31 -2.63 -14.58
N ALA A 89 4.35 -2.94 -13.78
CA ALA A 89 4.34 -2.68 -12.35
C ALA A 89 4.21 -1.18 -12.05
N CYS A 90 4.98 -0.33 -12.75
CA CYS A 90 4.90 1.13 -12.62
C CYS A 90 3.52 1.65 -13.02
N ALA A 91 2.94 1.14 -14.12
CA ALA A 91 1.60 1.52 -14.56
C ALA A 91 0.52 1.14 -13.54
N ALA A 92 0.60 -0.06 -12.95
CA ALA A 92 -0.32 -0.47 -11.89
C ALA A 92 -0.22 0.44 -10.65
N PHE A 93 1.00 0.78 -10.22
CA PHE A 93 1.21 1.74 -9.13
C PHE A 93 0.63 3.12 -9.44
N LEU A 94 0.86 3.63 -10.66
CA LEU A 94 0.30 4.91 -11.10
C LEU A 94 -1.24 4.86 -11.11
N GLY A 95 -1.84 3.75 -11.55
CA GLY A 95 -3.28 3.54 -11.51
C GLY A 95 -3.84 3.58 -10.08
N LEU A 96 -3.14 2.98 -9.11
CA LEU A 96 -3.51 3.06 -7.68
C LEU A 96 -3.29 4.46 -7.08
N LEU A 97 -2.30 5.19 -7.57
CA LEU A 97 -1.99 6.54 -7.10
C LEU A 97 -2.97 7.58 -7.66
N TRP A 98 -3.48 7.38 -8.87
CA TRP A 98 -4.33 8.33 -9.58
C TRP A 98 -5.53 8.86 -8.75
N PRO A 99 -6.34 8.01 -8.09
CA PRO A 99 -7.45 8.49 -7.26
C PRO A 99 -7.03 9.33 -6.05
N ARG A 100 -5.75 9.25 -5.64
CA ARG A 100 -5.19 10.01 -4.51
C ARG A 100 -4.68 11.39 -4.95
N LEU A 101 -4.43 11.62 -6.24
CA LEU A 101 -3.91 12.87 -6.80
C LEU A 101 -5.04 13.84 -7.19
N LYS A 102 -5.90 14.21 -6.25
CA LYS A 102 -7.07 15.08 -6.53
C LYS A 102 -6.88 16.54 -6.18
N SER A 103 -5.91 16.89 -5.34
CA SER A 103 -5.63 18.26 -4.91
C SER A 103 -4.30 18.78 -5.42
N ARG A 104 -4.12 20.11 -5.40
CA ARG A 104 -2.92 20.77 -5.94
C ARG A 104 -1.65 20.36 -5.21
N ASP A 105 -1.72 20.15 -3.89
CA ASP A 105 -0.52 19.85 -3.10
C ASP A 105 0.04 18.43 -3.34
N PRO A 106 -0.75 17.34 -3.32
CA PRO A 106 -0.27 16.01 -3.70
C PRO A 106 0.26 15.95 -5.13
N ILE A 107 -0.37 16.66 -6.08
CA ILE A 107 0.13 16.75 -7.46
C ILE A 107 1.48 17.47 -7.50
N ALA A 108 1.62 18.60 -6.81
CA ALA A 108 2.87 19.35 -6.75
C ALA A 108 4.00 18.51 -6.14
N ILE A 109 3.72 17.80 -5.04
CA ILE A 109 4.68 16.85 -4.44
C ILE A 109 5.06 15.77 -5.43
N ALA A 110 4.09 15.13 -6.10
CA ALA A 110 4.37 14.07 -7.04
C ALA A 110 5.26 14.53 -8.21
N VAL A 111 5.00 15.72 -8.76
CA VAL A 111 5.81 16.32 -9.83
C VAL A 111 7.23 16.63 -9.34
N VAL A 112 7.38 17.22 -8.16
CA VAL A 112 8.69 17.52 -7.57
C VAL A 112 9.48 16.23 -7.30
N SER A 113 8.84 15.22 -6.69
CA SER A 113 9.46 13.90 -6.48
C SER A 113 9.90 13.26 -7.79
N ALA A 114 9.06 13.32 -8.83
CA ALA A 114 9.40 12.79 -10.15
C ALA A 114 10.62 13.50 -10.76
N ALA A 115 10.64 14.84 -10.71
CA ALA A 115 11.76 15.63 -11.22
C ALA A 115 13.07 15.31 -10.50
N ILE A 116 13.05 15.27 -9.16
CA ILE A 116 14.22 14.90 -8.35
C ILE A 116 14.70 13.49 -8.71
N THR A 117 13.78 12.53 -8.82
CA THR A 117 14.10 11.16 -9.19
C THR A 117 14.81 11.11 -10.53
N VAL A 118 14.26 11.74 -11.57
CA VAL A 118 14.85 11.78 -12.92
C VAL A 118 16.24 12.40 -12.93
N ILE A 119 16.44 13.52 -12.22
CA ILE A 119 17.73 14.20 -12.12
C ILE A 119 18.78 13.33 -11.42
N THR A 120 18.36 12.52 -10.44
CA THR A 120 19.28 11.76 -9.59
C THR A 120 19.63 10.38 -10.17
N ILE A 121 18.78 9.82 -11.05
CA ILE A 121 19.02 8.53 -11.74
C ILE A 121 20.45 8.36 -12.30
N PRO A 122 21.04 9.33 -13.03
CA PRO A 122 22.39 9.16 -13.58
C PRO A 122 23.52 9.29 -12.55
N ILE A 123 23.23 9.75 -11.33
CA ILE A 123 24.24 10.16 -10.33
C ILE A 123 24.42 9.10 -9.25
N VAL A 124 23.34 8.38 -8.88
CA VAL A 124 23.35 7.46 -7.74
C VAL A 124 22.89 6.05 -8.11
N PRO A 125 23.25 5.03 -7.31
CA PRO A 125 22.82 3.66 -7.54
C PRO A 125 21.29 3.49 -7.54
N PRO A 126 20.76 2.46 -8.23
CA PRO A 126 19.34 2.14 -8.22
C PRO A 126 18.75 2.04 -6.80
N GLY A 127 17.55 2.61 -6.61
CA GLY A 127 16.85 2.65 -5.31
C GLY A 127 17.11 3.91 -4.48
N ILE A 128 18.29 4.53 -4.61
CA ILE A 128 18.63 5.78 -3.90
C ILE A 128 17.85 7.02 -4.40
N PRO A 129 17.57 7.20 -5.71
CA PRO A 129 16.84 8.38 -6.20
C PRO A 129 15.48 8.55 -5.53
N VAL A 130 14.77 7.45 -5.30
CA VAL A 130 13.42 7.45 -4.69
C VAL A 130 13.49 7.87 -3.22
N ILE A 131 14.52 7.44 -2.49
CA ILE A 131 14.74 7.83 -1.09
C ILE A 131 15.02 9.34 -1.00
N ILE A 132 15.88 9.86 -1.89
CA ILE A 132 16.19 11.29 -1.95
C ILE A 132 14.91 12.09 -2.25
N ALA A 133 14.13 11.69 -3.25
CA ALA A 133 12.87 12.33 -3.59
C ALA A 133 11.87 12.34 -2.42
N ALA A 134 11.75 11.22 -1.69
CA ALA A 134 10.89 11.11 -0.53
C ALA A 134 11.34 12.04 0.61
N LEU A 135 12.64 12.09 0.91
CA LEU A 135 13.17 12.98 1.96
C LEU A 135 12.95 14.45 1.62
N VAL A 136 13.29 14.87 0.40
CA VAL A 136 13.15 16.27 -0.02
C VAL A 136 11.69 16.71 0.05
N THR A 137 10.76 15.89 -0.45
CA THR A 137 9.34 16.24 -0.42
C THR A 137 8.72 16.20 0.97
N ALA A 138 9.16 15.30 1.85
CA ALA A 138 8.76 15.31 3.26
C ALA A 138 9.20 16.60 3.97
N VAL A 139 10.44 17.06 3.76
CA VAL A 139 10.95 18.32 4.33
C VAL A 139 10.17 19.51 3.78
N VAL A 140 9.95 19.57 2.47
CA VAL A 140 9.18 20.66 1.84
C VAL A 140 7.74 20.69 2.34
N TRP A 141 7.11 19.52 2.52
CA TRP A 141 5.77 19.42 3.09
C TRP A 141 5.73 19.95 4.53
N GLU A 142 6.65 19.50 5.37
CA GLU A 142 6.74 19.91 6.77
C GLU A 142 6.92 21.43 6.90
N TRP A 143 7.78 22.01 6.07
CA TRP A 143 8.05 23.45 6.09
C TRP A 143 6.84 24.28 5.67
N ARG A 144 6.02 23.76 4.74
CA ARG A 144 4.78 24.41 4.33
C ARG A 144 3.70 24.34 5.41
N HIS A 145 3.62 23.22 6.15
CA HIS A 145 2.62 23.04 7.20
C HIS A 145 2.99 23.68 8.55
N HIS A 146 4.28 23.91 8.81
CA HIS A 146 4.73 24.62 10.02
C HIS A 146 4.54 26.15 9.95
N GLY A 147 4.28 26.73 8.77
CA GLY A 147 4.09 28.17 8.58
C GLY A 147 2.71 28.73 8.98
N ASP A 148 1.71 27.87 9.19
CA ASP A 148 0.31 28.26 9.42
C ASP A 148 -0.06 28.39 10.91
N GLY A 149 0.91 28.28 11.83
CA GLY A 149 0.68 28.22 13.28
C GLY A 149 0.90 29.53 14.07
N ALA A 150 1.16 30.67 13.42
CA ALA A 150 1.51 31.92 14.11
C ALA A 150 0.57 33.08 13.79
N THR A 151 -0.66 33.01 14.30
CA THR A 151 -1.42 34.22 14.66
C THR A 151 -1.78 34.13 16.15
N PRO A 152 -1.06 34.83 17.04
CA PRO A 152 -1.55 35.11 18.38
C PRO A 152 -2.75 36.04 18.23
N ASP A 153 -3.95 35.56 18.52
CA ASP A 153 -5.12 36.43 18.64
C ASP A 153 -5.04 37.13 20.01
N GLU A 154 -4.41 38.30 19.98
CA GLU A 154 -4.40 39.28 21.05
C GLU A 154 -5.63 40.17 20.90
N GLY A 155 -6.58 40.02 21.81
CA GLY A 155 -7.74 40.91 21.99
C GLY A 155 -8.67 40.33 23.07
N ALA A 156 -8.54 40.68 24.36
CA ALA A 156 -9.15 41.88 24.95
C ALA A 156 -10.58 42.11 24.40
N THR A 157 -11.68 42.10 25.15
CA THR A 157 -12.04 42.40 26.56
C THR A 157 -13.59 42.26 26.60
N PRO A 158 -14.33 42.60 27.69
CA PRO A 158 -13.94 42.87 29.08
C PRO A 158 -14.51 41.87 30.10
#